data_AF-A0A957SDF7-F1
#
_entry.id   AF-A0A957SDF7-F1
#
_cell.length_a   1.000
_cell.length_b   1.000
_cell.length_c   1.000
_cell.angle_alpha   90.00
_cell.angle_beta   90.00
_cell.angle_gamma   90.00
#
_symmetry.space_group_name_H-M   'P 1'
#
loop_
_entity.id
_entity.type
_entity.pdbx_description
1 polymer ?
#
loop_
_entity_poly.entity_id
_entity_poly.type
_entity_poly.pdbx_seq_one_letter_code
_entity_poly.pdbx_strand_id
1 'polypeptide(L)'
;RFFRFCRWLIAYLRPALGWWVLLCCVMLAWWPGETAHQNEWLDIGRRGPTVEPLGPLSVLLVWLILGWRRNSTRVGWRSPRAVALWLLFLAVGAISVSQAVTGWLPGPWRLFQAMWNENWAGLFNQMQLDLSSLFVRLSRWQQGVWAGGAIQDDAIFVFFTGIMVWLVGGLVAWLARRYERGFLAALPALWLVGVASMYGTVGRTPIIMTLILATALHLLLDQHARTLRWQRTGLDYNPAIFVDQAIYVLAASALIFSLAGLMPNLMVRPVADRYYRLYAPINTQVEALGERLFPDLKATSRFRTGALATGLPNNFLLSGGPELSLTEVMRVRTDEPIIDYDPIDFYEIPAPPGHYIRGGILSSY
;
A
#
# COMPACT_ATOMS: atom_id res chain seq x y z
N ARG A 1 -9.48 18.06 -38.83
CA ARG A 1 -10.27 16.82 -38.57
C ARG A 1 -9.93 16.20 -37.21
N PHE A 2 -8.64 16.10 -36.87
CA PHE A 2 -8.15 15.61 -35.56
C PHE A 2 -8.83 16.27 -34.34
N PHE A 3 -8.86 17.61 -34.23
CA PHE A 3 -9.52 18.28 -33.08
C PHE A 3 -11.02 17.98 -32.93
N ARG A 4 -11.76 17.81 -34.04
CA ARG A 4 -13.18 17.43 -33.98
C ARG A 4 -13.32 15.98 -33.51
N PHE A 5 -12.45 15.09 -33.98
CA PHE A 5 -12.40 13.71 -33.52
C PHE A 5 -12.04 13.64 -32.02
N CYS A 6 -11.04 14.39 -31.55
CA CYS A 6 -10.69 14.47 -30.13
C CYS A 6 -11.84 15.03 -29.28
N ARG A 7 -12.51 16.11 -29.72
CA ARG A 7 -13.69 16.64 -29.02
C ARG A 7 -14.84 15.64 -28.97
N TRP A 8 -15.10 14.95 -30.07
CA TRP A 8 -16.10 13.90 -30.13
C TRP A 8 -15.73 12.74 -29.20
N LEU A 9 -14.47 12.31 -29.21
CA LEU A 9 -13.96 11.25 -28.35
C LEU A 9 -14.06 11.63 -26.87
N ILE A 10 -13.68 12.86 -26.50
CA ILE A 10 -13.78 13.38 -25.13
C ILE A 10 -15.24 13.48 -24.69
N ALA A 11 -16.12 13.96 -25.57
CA ALA A 11 -17.54 14.02 -25.28
C ALA A 11 -18.12 12.61 -25.13
N TYR A 12 -17.81 11.70 -26.05
CA TYR A 12 -18.34 10.33 -26.10
C TYR A 12 -17.81 9.46 -24.94
N LEU A 13 -16.53 9.57 -24.62
CA LEU A 13 -15.88 8.81 -23.56
C LEU A 13 -15.90 9.52 -22.20
N ARG A 14 -16.69 10.58 -21.99
CA ARG A 14 -16.75 11.23 -20.67
C ARG A 14 -17.30 10.28 -19.60
N PRO A 15 -16.55 9.97 -18.53
CA PRO A 15 -17.06 9.16 -17.42
C PRO A 15 -18.11 9.95 -16.61
N ALA A 16 -18.97 9.25 -15.86
CA ALA A 16 -20.14 9.80 -15.19
C ALA A 16 -19.86 11.03 -14.31
N LEU A 17 -18.74 11.02 -13.57
CA LEU A 17 -18.31 12.10 -12.68
C LEU A 17 -17.21 13.00 -13.29
N GLY A 18 -16.85 12.78 -14.54
CA GLY A 18 -15.77 13.49 -15.23
C GLY A 18 -14.38 12.86 -15.06
N TRP A 19 -13.48 13.20 -16.00
CA TRP A 19 -12.14 12.61 -16.10
C TRP A 19 -11.26 12.89 -14.89
N TRP A 20 -11.34 14.09 -14.32
CA TRP A 20 -10.54 14.47 -13.16
C TRP A 20 -10.86 13.66 -11.91
N VAL A 21 -12.14 13.36 -11.68
CA VAL A 21 -12.57 12.49 -10.56
C VAL A 21 -12.04 11.07 -10.75
N LEU A 22 -12.16 10.52 -11.97
CA LEU A 22 -11.64 9.20 -12.29
C LEU A 22 -10.12 9.15 -12.09
N LEU A 23 -9.39 10.14 -12.60
CA LEU A 23 -7.94 10.24 -12.45
C LEU A 23 -7.54 10.31 -10.97
N CYS A 24 -8.21 11.15 -10.16
CA CYS A 24 -7.95 11.22 -8.73
C CYS A 24 -8.21 9.89 -8.02
N CYS A 25 -9.27 9.17 -8.37
CA CYS A 25 -9.55 7.85 -7.79
C CYS A 25 -8.49 6.82 -8.19
N VAL A 26 -8.06 6.82 -9.45
CA VAL A 26 -6.97 5.96 -9.95
C VAL A 26 -5.66 6.25 -9.21
N MET A 27 -5.29 7.52 -9.06
CA MET A 27 -4.07 7.92 -8.35
C MET A 27 -4.16 7.61 -6.85
N LEU A 28 -5.33 7.79 -6.21
CA LEU A 28 -5.54 7.39 -4.81
C LEU A 28 -5.38 5.89 -4.62
N ALA A 29 -5.86 5.08 -5.57
CA ALA A 29 -5.76 3.63 -5.50
C ALA A 29 -4.35 3.10 -5.82
N TRP A 30 -3.48 3.92 -6.45
CA TRP A 30 -2.07 3.58 -6.69
C TRP A 30 -1.25 3.55 -5.39
N TRP A 31 -1.46 4.53 -4.51
CA TRP A 31 -0.62 4.75 -3.33
C TRP A 31 -0.51 3.59 -2.34
N PRO A 32 -1.56 2.81 -2.05
CA PRO A 32 -1.42 1.64 -1.20
C PRO A 32 -0.41 0.61 -1.71
N GLY A 33 -0.40 0.32 -3.01
CA GLY A 33 0.58 -0.60 -3.62
C GLY A 33 1.99 -0.02 -3.61
N GLU A 34 2.12 1.26 -3.97
CA GLU A 34 3.38 2.00 -3.90
C GLU A 34 3.96 2.02 -2.48
N THR A 35 3.13 2.20 -1.45
CA THR A 35 3.58 2.23 -0.06
C THR A 35 4.11 0.87 0.37
N ALA A 36 3.47 -0.22 -0.05
CA ALA A 36 3.95 -1.57 0.22
C ALA A 36 5.31 -1.85 -0.46
N HIS A 37 5.50 -1.36 -1.70
CA HIS A 37 6.77 -1.45 -2.41
C HIS A 37 7.86 -0.62 -1.71
N GLN A 38 7.60 0.65 -1.40
CA GLN A 38 8.58 1.51 -0.74
C GLN A 38 9.02 1.01 0.65
N ASN A 39 8.15 0.26 1.33
CA ASN A 39 8.44 -0.36 2.62
C ASN A 39 9.32 -1.63 2.50
N GLU A 40 9.73 -2.02 1.28
CA GLU A 40 10.47 -3.26 1.00
C GLU A 40 9.77 -4.52 1.55
N TRP A 41 8.44 -4.45 1.74
CA TRP A 41 7.65 -5.62 2.14
C TRP A 41 7.54 -6.66 1.02
N LEU A 42 7.85 -6.25 -0.21
CA LEU A 42 7.82 -7.06 -1.40
C LEU A 42 9.27 -7.14 -1.92
N ASP A 43 10.09 -8.05 -1.37
CA ASP A 43 11.49 -8.28 -1.82
C ASP A 43 11.51 -9.10 -3.13
N ILE A 44 10.57 -8.82 -4.03
CA ILE A 44 10.56 -9.45 -5.35
C ILE A 44 11.47 -8.59 -6.21
N GLY A 45 12.74 -8.99 -6.35
CA GLY A 45 13.76 -8.23 -7.08
C GLY A 45 13.25 -7.63 -8.40
N ARG A 46 13.79 -6.45 -8.77
CA ARG A 46 13.58 -5.51 -9.92
C ARG A 46 12.67 -5.83 -11.13
N ARG A 47 12.23 -7.07 -11.37
CA ARG A 47 11.31 -7.51 -12.42
C ARG A 47 10.09 -8.28 -11.90
N GLY A 48 9.91 -8.33 -10.57
CA GLY A 48 8.77 -8.95 -9.93
C GLY A 48 7.44 -8.30 -10.31
N PRO A 49 6.33 -9.06 -10.28
CA PRO A 49 5.02 -8.51 -10.59
C PRO A 49 4.62 -7.42 -9.62
N THR A 50 4.21 -6.29 -10.18
CA THR A 50 3.85 -5.13 -9.37
C THR A 50 2.40 -5.21 -8.92
N VAL A 51 2.19 -5.01 -7.61
CA VAL A 51 0.86 -4.88 -7.00
C VAL A 51 0.27 -3.49 -7.27
N GLU A 52 1.11 -2.51 -7.58
CA GLU A 52 0.73 -1.11 -7.85
C GLU A 52 -0.44 -0.95 -8.85
N PRO A 53 -0.47 -1.61 -10.03
CA PRO A 53 -1.55 -1.43 -10.99
C PRO A 53 -2.90 -2.02 -10.53
N LEU A 54 -2.95 -2.92 -9.53
CA LEU A 54 -4.19 -3.58 -9.12
C LEU A 54 -5.23 -2.57 -8.58
N GLY A 55 -4.79 -1.55 -7.84
CA GLY A 55 -5.65 -0.49 -7.34
C GLY A 55 -6.32 0.30 -8.49
N PRO A 56 -5.55 0.95 -9.38
CA PRO A 56 -6.05 1.57 -10.61
C PRO A 56 -6.99 0.69 -11.43
N LEU A 57 -6.64 -0.58 -11.65
CA LEU A 57 -7.45 -1.52 -12.43
C LEU A 57 -8.80 -1.78 -11.76
N SER A 58 -8.82 -1.95 -10.43
CA SER A 58 -10.06 -2.13 -9.68
C SER A 58 -10.98 -0.90 -9.79
N VAL A 59 -10.41 0.32 -9.78
CA VAL A 59 -11.16 1.58 -9.97
C VAL A 59 -11.79 1.62 -11.36
N LEU A 60 -11.01 1.34 -12.40
CA LEU A 60 -11.49 1.31 -13.79
C LEU A 60 -12.60 0.27 -13.96
N LEU A 61 -12.41 -0.93 -13.38
CA LEU A 61 -13.40 -2.00 -13.44
C LEU A 61 -14.71 -1.61 -12.76
N VAL A 62 -14.67 -1.03 -11.56
CA VAL A 62 -15.89 -0.53 -10.89
C VAL A 62 -16.56 0.56 -11.74
N TRP A 63 -15.79 1.41 -12.41
CA TRP A 63 -16.34 2.42 -13.33
C TRP A 63 -17.07 1.79 -14.52
N LEU A 64 -16.51 0.74 -15.11
CA LEU A 64 -17.11 -0.02 -16.22
C LEU A 64 -18.37 -0.77 -15.76
N ILE A 65 -18.28 -1.53 -14.66
CA ILE A 65 -19.35 -2.37 -14.10
C ILE A 65 -20.58 -1.53 -13.71
N LEU A 66 -20.38 -0.41 -13.02
CA LEU A 66 -21.47 0.48 -12.62
C LEU A 66 -21.93 1.43 -13.75
N GLY A 67 -21.37 1.27 -14.95
CA GLY A 67 -21.67 2.04 -16.14
C GLY A 67 -20.77 3.26 -16.29
N TRP A 68 -20.15 3.38 -17.46
CA TRP A 68 -19.18 4.44 -17.75
C TRP A 68 -19.78 5.85 -17.69
N ARG A 69 -20.97 6.05 -18.28
CA ARG A 69 -21.62 7.38 -18.43
C ARG A 69 -22.73 7.67 -17.43
N ARG A 70 -23.53 6.65 -17.08
CA ARG A 70 -24.71 6.82 -16.22
C ARG A 70 -24.35 6.46 -14.80
N ASN A 71 -24.80 7.27 -13.84
CA ASN A 71 -24.66 6.91 -12.43
C ASN A 71 -25.70 5.82 -12.08
N SER A 72 -25.37 4.55 -12.38
CA SER A 72 -26.24 3.38 -12.16
C SER A 72 -26.32 2.96 -10.68
N THR A 73 -25.84 3.78 -9.75
CA THR A 73 -25.82 3.49 -8.30
C THR A 73 -27.22 3.51 -7.65
N ARG A 74 -28.29 3.69 -8.44
CA ARG A 74 -29.68 3.50 -8.00
C ARG A 74 -30.16 2.04 -8.10
N VAL A 75 -29.36 1.14 -8.66
CA VAL A 75 -29.66 -0.29 -8.62
C VAL A 75 -29.68 -0.73 -7.15
N GLY A 76 -30.86 -1.11 -6.65
CA GLY A 76 -31.02 -1.55 -5.26
C GLY A 76 -30.08 -2.71 -4.95
N TRP A 77 -29.45 -2.69 -3.76
CA TRP A 77 -28.46 -3.71 -3.35
C TRP A 77 -29.04 -5.14 -3.39
N ARG A 78 -30.36 -5.29 -3.22
CA ARG A 78 -31.06 -6.58 -3.31
C ARG A 78 -31.34 -7.07 -4.73
N SER A 79 -30.97 -6.31 -5.76
CA SER A 79 -31.19 -6.78 -7.13
C SER A 79 -30.19 -7.89 -7.49
N PRO A 80 -30.62 -8.95 -8.20
CA PRO A 80 -29.73 -10.02 -8.65
C PRO A 80 -28.61 -9.47 -9.55
N ARG A 81 -28.87 -8.36 -10.25
CA ARG A 81 -27.87 -7.64 -11.04
C ARG A 81 -26.73 -7.11 -10.18
N ALA A 82 -27.02 -6.51 -9.02
CA ALA A 82 -25.97 -6.01 -8.14
C ALA A 82 -25.07 -7.15 -7.64
N VAL A 83 -25.67 -8.30 -7.28
CA VAL A 83 -24.92 -9.50 -6.87
C VAL A 83 -24.04 -10.01 -8.01
N ALA A 84 -24.59 -10.14 -9.23
CA ALA A 84 -23.81 -10.57 -10.40
C ALA A 84 -22.65 -9.63 -10.72
N LEU A 85 -22.85 -8.31 -10.59
CA LEU A 85 -21.79 -7.31 -10.82
C LEU A 85 -20.69 -7.39 -9.74
N TRP A 86 -21.04 -7.63 -8.47
CA TRP A 86 -20.05 -7.85 -7.41
C TRP A 86 -19.29 -9.16 -7.57
N LEU A 87 -19.98 -10.24 -7.97
CA LEU A 87 -19.32 -11.51 -8.29
C LEU A 87 -18.36 -11.35 -9.47
N LEU A 88 -18.74 -10.61 -10.50
CA LEU A 88 -17.85 -10.27 -11.61
C LEU A 88 -16.63 -9.47 -11.13
N PHE A 89 -16.83 -8.47 -10.26
CA PHE A 89 -15.73 -7.69 -9.68
C PHE A 89 -14.74 -8.57 -8.89
N LEU A 90 -15.26 -9.50 -8.08
CA LEU A 90 -14.44 -10.44 -7.32
C LEU A 90 -13.72 -11.45 -8.22
N ALA A 91 -14.40 -11.97 -9.26
CA ALA A 91 -13.80 -12.92 -10.20
C ALA A 91 -12.65 -12.27 -11.01
N VAL A 92 -12.86 -11.07 -11.54
CA VAL A 92 -11.80 -10.33 -12.24
C VAL A 92 -10.66 -9.96 -11.28
N GLY A 93 -10.98 -9.65 -10.02
CA GLY A 93 -9.97 -9.43 -8.99
C GLY A 93 -9.12 -10.65 -8.71
N ALA A 94 -9.73 -11.82 -8.52
CA ALA A 94 -9.00 -13.07 -8.34
C ALA A 94 -8.09 -13.40 -9.54
N ILE A 95 -8.56 -13.16 -10.76
CA ILE A 95 -7.78 -13.33 -11.99
C ILE A 95 -6.62 -12.32 -12.03
N SER A 96 -6.87 -11.05 -11.70
CA SER A 96 -5.85 -9.99 -11.76
C SER A 96 -4.77 -10.15 -10.68
N VAL A 97 -5.17 -10.53 -9.46
CA VAL A 97 -4.22 -10.80 -8.37
C VAL A 97 -3.40 -12.06 -8.65
N SER A 98 -4.03 -13.16 -9.09
CA SER A 98 -3.28 -14.36 -9.48
C SER A 98 -2.34 -14.08 -10.65
N GLN A 99 -2.78 -13.28 -11.63
CA GLN A 99 -1.94 -12.86 -12.74
C GLN A 99 -0.78 -11.99 -12.30
N ALA A 100 -0.99 -11.09 -11.33
CA ALA A 100 0.11 -10.37 -10.72
C ALA A 100 1.08 -11.39 -10.10
N VAL A 101 0.64 -12.20 -9.15
CA VAL A 101 1.55 -13.08 -8.39
C VAL A 101 2.34 -14.08 -9.25
N THR A 102 1.71 -14.75 -10.22
CA THR A 102 2.39 -15.82 -10.99
C THR A 102 2.66 -15.50 -12.45
N GLY A 103 2.06 -14.45 -13.02
CA GLY A 103 2.22 -14.13 -14.43
C GLY A 103 1.74 -15.25 -15.38
N TRP A 104 0.80 -16.09 -14.91
CA TRP A 104 0.37 -17.30 -15.62
C TRP A 104 -0.24 -17.01 -16.99
N LEU A 105 -0.98 -15.91 -17.15
CA LEU A 105 -1.54 -15.47 -18.42
C LEU A 105 -0.40 -14.92 -19.30
N PRO A 106 -0.17 -15.50 -20.48
CA PRO A 106 0.91 -15.06 -21.36
C PRO A 106 0.63 -13.66 -21.89
N GLY A 107 1.67 -12.82 -21.90
CA GLY A 107 1.61 -11.53 -22.58
C GLY A 107 1.38 -11.67 -24.09
N PRO A 108 0.94 -10.61 -24.77
CA PRO A 108 0.59 -10.64 -26.20
C PRO A 108 1.76 -11.12 -27.08
N TRP A 109 2.99 -10.82 -26.67
CA TRP A 109 4.19 -11.27 -27.36
C TRP A 109 4.37 -12.80 -27.30
N ARG A 110 4.13 -13.42 -26.14
CA ARG A 110 4.19 -14.89 -25.99
C ARG A 110 3.08 -15.58 -26.79
N LEU A 111 1.89 -14.99 -26.85
CA LEU A 111 0.80 -15.48 -27.69
C LEU A 111 1.17 -15.41 -29.18
N PHE A 112 1.78 -14.30 -29.61
CA PHE A 112 2.27 -14.16 -30.98
C PHE A 112 3.37 -15.18 -31.32
N GLN A 113 4.32 -15.40 -30.40
CA GLN A 113 5.35 -16.43 -30.57
C GLN A 113 4.76 -17.85 -30.64
N ALA A 114 3.76 -18.17 -29.80
CA ALA A 114 3.09 -19.46 -29.85
C ALA A 114 2.29 -19.67 -31.15
N MET A 115 1.67 -18.61 -31.66
CA MET A 115 1.02 -18.60 -32.97
C MET A 115 2.02 -18.86 -34.11
N TRP A 116 3.17 -18.20 -34.08
CA TRP A 116 4.19 -18.31 -35.13
C TRP A 116 4.93 -19.66 -35.11
N ASN A 117 5.22 -20.18 -33.91
CA ASN A 117 5.98 -21.42 -33.73
C ASN A 117 5.07 -22.65 -33.53
N GLU A 118 3.75 -22.50 -33.68
CA GLU A 118 2.72 -23.52 -33.45
C GLU A 118 2.78 -24.23 -32.08
N ASN A 119 3.47 -23.65 -31.09
CA ASN A 119 3.70 -24.25 -29.77
C ASN A 119 2.60 -23.90 -28.75
N TRP A 120 1.34 -24.13 -29.10
CA TRP A 120 0.20 -23.87 -28.21
C TRP A 120 0.17 -24.79 -26.99
N ALA A 121 0.57 -26.05 -27.16
CA ALA A 121 0.62 -27.02 -26.08
C ALA A 121 1.64 -26.64 -25.00
N GLY A 122 2.83 -26.18 -25.39
CA GLY A 122 3.85 -25.71 -24.44
C GLY A 122 3.40 -24.48 -23.66
N LEU A 123 2.73 -23.53 -24.32
CA LEU A 123 2.15 -22.35 -23.67
C LEU A 123 1.08 -22.76 -22.65
N PHE A 124 0.17 -23.66 -23.01
CA PHE A 124 -0.87 -24.14 -22.09
C PHE A 124 -0.29 -24.89 -20.89
N ASN A 125 0.71 -25.74 -21.11
CA ASN A 125 1.41 -26.45 -20.03
C ASN A 125 2.07 -25.46 -19.06
N GLN A 126 2.70 -24.41 -19.56
CA GLN A 126 3.30 -23.36 -18.72
C GLN A 126 2.23 -22.63 -17.89
N MET A 127 1.11 -22.23 -18.51
CA MET A 127 0.00 -21.58 -17.80
C MET A 127 -0.53 -22.46 -16.65
N GLN A 128 -0.68 -23.77 -16.90
CA GLN A 128 -1.13 -24.72 -15.89
C GLN A 128 -0.11 -24.91 -14.77
N LEU A 129 1.20 -24.99 -15.10
CA LEU A 129 2.27 -25.08 -14.12
C LEU A 129 2.33 -23.84 -13.22
N ASP A 130 2.27 -22.64 -13.80
CA ASP A 130 2.30 -21.39 -13.05
C ASP A 130 1.09 -21.28 -12.10
N LEU A 131 -0.11 -21.63 -12.57
CA LEU A 131 -1.33 -21.60 -11.76
C LEU A 131 -1.32 -22.66 -10.66
N SER A 132 -0.89 -23.89 -10.97
CA SER A 132 -0.77 -24.96 -9.96
C SER A 132 0.28 -24.64 -8.90
N SER A 133 1.36 -23.95 -9.27
CA SER A 133 2.39 -23.51 -8.32
C SER A 133 1.83 -22.56 -7.25
N LEU A 134 0.92 -21.65 -7.62
CA LEU A 134 0.25 -20.76 -6.67
C LEU A 134 -0.59 -21.54 -5.67
N PHE A 135 -1.35 -22.53 -6.15
CA PHE A 135 -2.20 -23.35 -5.30
C PHE A 135 -1.38 -24.21 -4.32
N VAL A 136 -0.26 -24.79 -4.80
CA VAL A 136 0.68 -25.52 -3.94
C VAL A 136 1.28 -24.60 -2.87
N ARG A 137 1.73 -23.38 -3.23
CA ARG A 137 2.25 -22.40 -2.28
C ARG A 137 1.20 -22.03 -1.22
N LEU A 138 -0.02 -21.69 -1.65
CA LEU A 138 -1.10 -21.31 -0.75
C LEU A 138 -1.50 -22.44 0.21
N SER A 139 -1.59 -23.68 -0.31
CA SER A 139 -1.90 -24.85 0.53
C SER A 139 -0.80 -25.16 1.55
N ARG A 140 0.48 -25.04 1.19
CA ARG A 140 1.60 -25.22 2.13
C ARG A 140 1.62 -24.13 3.20
N TRP A 141 1.39 -22.88 2.82
CA TRP A 141 1.26 -21.79 3.77
C TRP A 141 0.10 -22.01 4.74
N GLN A 142 -1.07 -22.39 4.24
CA GLN A 142 -2.23 -22.70 5.07
C GLN A 142 -1.93 -23.83 6.06
N GLN A 143 -1.27 -24.90 5.62
CA GLN A 143 -0.82 -25.99 6.49
C GLN A 143 0.16 -25.50 7.55
N GLY A 144 1.13 -24.66 7.19
CA GLY A 144 2.07 -24.04 8.13
C GLY A 144 1.38 -23.15 9.17
N VAL A 145 0.45 -22.29 8.73
CA VAL A 145 -0.37 -21.47 9.64
C VAL A 145 -1.10 -22.35 10.66
N TRP A 146 -1.70 -23.46 10.23
CA TRP A 146 -2.36 -24.41 11.14
C TRP A 146 -1.38 -25.15 12.06
N ALA A 147 -0.17 -25.45 11.58
CA ALA A 147 0.89 -26.08 12.36
C ALA A 147 1.58 -25.14 13.38
N GLY A 148 1.24 -23.84 13.39
CA GLY A 148 1.72 -22.87 14.38
C GLY A 148 2.72 -21.85 13.82
N GLY A 149 3.07 -21.91 12.54
CA GLY A 149 3.93 -20.94 11.86
C GLY A 149 4.05 -21.27 10.38
N ALA A 150 3.76 -20.29 9.51
CA ALA A 150 3.91 -20.45 8.07
C ALA A 150 5.39 -20.46 7.64
N ILE A 151 5.71 -20.99 6.46
CA ILE A 151 7.00 -20.72 5.83
C ILE A 151 6.91 -19.35 5.16
N GLN A 152 7.98 -18.54 5.25
CA GLN A 152 8.05 -17.26 4.54
C GLN A 152 7.96 -17.51 3.02
N ASP A 153 6.93 -16.94 2.40
CA ASP A 153 6.73 -16.95 0.95
C ASP A 153 6.22 -15.57 0.50
N ASP A 154 7.12 -14.81 -0.12
CA ASP A 154 6.82 -13.45 -0.60
C ASP A 154 5.63 -13.44 -1.56
N ALA A 155 5.47 -14.48 -2.40
CA ALA A 155 4.37 -14.56 -3.36
C ALA A 155 3.00 -14.58 -2.67
N ILE A 156 2.93 -15.19 -1.48
CA ILE A 156 1.69 -15.28 -0.69
C ILE A 156 1.42 -13.95 -0.01
N PHE A 157 2.44 -13.29 0.53
CA PHE A 157 2.30 -11.94 1.06
C PHE A 157 1.84 -10.95 -0.03
N VAL A 158 2.41 -11.03 -1.23
CA VAL A 158 2.03 -10.26 -2.42
C VAL A 158 0.59 -10.56 -2.82
N PHE A 159 0.16 -11.82 -2.75
CA PHE A 159 -1.21 -12.24 -3.03
C PHE A 159 -2.21 -11.53 -2.09
N PHE A 160 -1.99 -11.58 -0.77
CA PHE A 160 -2.87 -10.93 0.20
C PHE A 160 -2.83 -9.40 0.10
N THR A 161 -1.65 -8.82 -0.10
CA THR A 161 -1.49 -7.38 -0.34
C THR A 161 -2.25 -6.95 -1.60
N GLY A 162 -2.15 -7.75 -2.68
CA GLY A 162 -2.90 -7.53 -3.93
C GLY A 162 -4.41 -7.57 -3.74
N ILE A 163 -4.92 -8.51 -2.94
CA ILE A 163 -6.35 -8.55 -2.58
C ILE A 163 -6.75 -7.28 -1.83
N MET A 164 -5.97 -6.84 -0.82
CA MET A 164 -6.28 -5.63 -0.07
C MET A 164 -6.29 -4.39 -0.96
N VAL A 165 -5.27 -4.21 -1.81
CA VAL A 165 -5.17 -3.09 -2.75
C VAL A 165 -6.34 -3.10 -3.75
N TRP A 166 -6.71 -4.27 -4.27
CA TRP A 166 -7.86 -4.43 -5.17
C TRP A 166 -9.19 -4.05 -4.50
N LEU A 167 -9.43 -4.53 -3.28
CA LEU A 167 -10.65 -4.23 -2.54
C LEU A 167 -10.72 -2.74 -2.16
N VAL A 168 -9.60 -2.15 -1.72
CA VAL A 168 -9.53 -0.72 -1.39
C VAL A 168 -9.77 0.15 -2.60
N GLY A 169 -9.15 -0.13 -3.75
CA GLY A 169 -9.40 0.63 -4.98
C GLY A 169 -10.86 0.51 -5.45
N GLY A 170 -11.43 -0.70 -5.36
CA GLY A 170 -12.84 -0.93 -5.64
C GLY A 170 -13.77 -0.13 -4.71
N LEU A 171 -13.47 -0.10 -3.41
CA LEU A 171 -14.21 0.68 -2.41
C LEU A 171 -14.10 2.19 -2.67
N VAL A 172 -12.91 2.71 -2.96
CA VAL A 172 -12.70 4.13 -3.30
C VAL A 172 -13.62 4.52 -4.47
N ALA A 173 -13.62 3.72 -5.54
CA ALA A 173 -14.45 3.97 -6.71
C ALA A 173 -15.95 3.86 -6.41
N TRP A 174 -16.36 2.82 -5.69
CA TRP A 174 -17.75 2.61 -5.33
C TRP A 174 -18.29 3.73 -4.43
N LEU A 175 -17.55 4.13 -3.39
CA LEU A 175 -17.91 5.21 -2.48
C LEU A 175 -17.95 6.58 -3.18
N ALA A 176 -16.98 6.86 -4.06
CA ALA A 176 -16.97 8.08 -4.87
C ALA A 176 -18.25 8.20 -5.72
N ARG A 177 -18.67 7.10 -6.35
CA ARG A 177 -19.88 7.06 -7.19
C ARG A 177 -21.18 7.04 -6.41
N ARG A 178 -21.20 6.41 -5.24
CA ARG A 178 -22.42 6.22 -4.45
C ARG A 178 -22.76 7.44 -3.62
N TYR A 179 -21.76 8.05 -2.97
CA TYR A 179 -21.97 9.12 -2.01
C TYR A 179 -21.55 10.50 -2.51
N GLU A 180 -20.74 10.57 -3.58
CA GLU A 180 -20.25 11.85 -4.15
C GLU A 180 -19.56 12.73 -3.08
N ARG A 181 -18.94 12.11 -2.07
CA ARG A 181 -18.20 12.77 -0.99
C ARG A 181 -16.74 12.32 -1.03
N GLY A 182 -15.83 13.20 -1.43
CA GLY A 182 -14.44 12.80 -1.68
C GLY A 182 -13.67 12.31 -0.45
N PHE A 183 -13.83 12.92 0.74
CA PHE A 183 -13.18 12.40 1.95
C PHE A 183 -13.65 11.00 2.33
N LEU A 184 -14.96 10.74 2.22
CA LEU A 184 -15.52 9.42 2.50
C LEU A 184 -15.00 8.39 1.49
N ALA A 185 -14.89 8.78 0.21
CA ALA A 185 -14.32 7.93 -0.83
C ALA A 185 -12.82 7.66 -0.66
N ALA A 186 -12.05 8.64 -0.18
CA ALA A 186 -10.61 8.51 0.04
C ALA A 186 -10.26 7.79 1.35
N LEU A 187 -11.20 7.65 2.28
CA LEU A 187 -10.98 7.08 3.61
C LEU A 187 -10.34 5.67 3.57
N PRO A 188 -10.76 4.71 2.73
CA PRO A 188 -10.13 3.39 2.68
C PRO A 188 -8.65 3.45 2.26
N ALA A 189 -8.30 4.32 1.30
CA ALA A 189 -6.92 4.52 0.85
C ALA A 189 -6.08 5.21 1.93
N LEU A 190 -6.61 6.28 2.55
CA LEU A 190 -5.96 6.96 3.67
C LEU A 190 -5.71 6.03 4.86
N TRP A 191 -6.68 5.17 5.17
CA TRP A 191 -6.54 4.18 6.22
C TRP A 191 -5.42 3.19 5.90
N LEU A 192 -5.43 2.59 4.71
CA LEU A 192 -4.42 1.59 4.34
C LEU A 192 -3.00 2.19 4.25
N VAL A 193 -2.84 3.35 3.62
CA VAL A 193 -1.55 4.07 3.55
C VAL A 193 -1.12 4.53 4.94
N GLY A 194 -2.05 5.01 5.77
CA GLY A 194 -1.77 5.42 7.15
C GLY A 194 -1.25 4.26 8.00
N VAL A 195 -1.95 3.12 8.00
CA VAL A 195 -1.51 1.90 8.68
C VAL A 195 -0.15 1.45 8.15
N ALA A 196 0.04 1.42 6.82
CA ALA A 196 1.32 1.03 6.25
C ALA A 196 2.47 1.98 6.59
N SER A 197 2.19 3.26 6.78
CA SER A 197 3.17 4.26 7.23
C SER A 197 3.50 4.15 8.72
N MET A 198 2.62 3.54 9.53
CA MET A 198 2.86 3.33 10.96
C MET A 198 3.80 2.17 11.24
N TYR A 199 3.72 1.11 10.44
CA TYR A 199 4.55 -0.11 10.57
C TYR A 199 5.76 -0.13 9.61
N GLY A 200 5.88 0.88 8.75
CA GLY A 200 6.92 1.02 7.75
C GLY A 200 8.04 1.99 8.14
N THR A 201 9.18 1.88 7.47
CA THR A 201 10.28 2.88 7.50
C THR A 201 10.07 4.03 6.51
N VAL A 202 9.05 3.93 5.65
CA VAL A 202 8.83 4.86 4.55
C VAL A 202 8.64 6.30 5.02
N GLY A 203 9.16 7.22 4.21
CA GLY A 203 9.03 8.66 4.41
C GLY A 203 7.57 9.12 4.41
N ARG A 204 7.35 10.39 4.76
CA ARG A 204 5.99 10.96 4.85
C ARG A 204 5.31 11.16 3.48
N THR A 205 5.99 10.86 2.38
CA THR A 205 5.54 11.18 1.02
C THR A 205 4.23 10.49 0.64
N PRO A 206 4.03 9.17 0.83
CA PRO A 206 2.78 8.52 0.42
C PRO A 206 1.56 9.07 1.14
N ILE A 207 1.66 9.30 2.46
CA ILE A 207 0.55 9.85 3.24
C ILE A 207 0.22 11.29 2.85
N ILE A 208 1.24 12.13 2.60
CA ILE A 208 1.04 13.51 2.12
C ILE A 208 0.36 13.52 0.76
N MET A 209 0.85 12.71 -0.19
CA MET A 209 0.27 12.63 -1.54
C MET A 209 -1.16 12.09 -1.52
N THR A 210 -1.43 11.08 -0.69
CA THR A 210 -2.79 10.56 -0.50
C THR A 210 -3.71 11.63 0.08
N LEU A 211 -3.23 12.48 1.01
CA LEU A 211 -4.03 13.58 1.57
C LEU A 211 -4.30 14.69 0.54
N ILE A 212 -3.30 15.07 -0.27
CA ILE A 212 -3.47 16.02 -1.38
C ILE A 212 -4.52 15.48 -2.37
N LEU A 213 -4.44 14.22 -2.74
CA LEU A 213 -5.43 13.62 -3.64
C LEU A 213 -6.82 13.51 -3.00
N ALA A 214 -6.91 13.24 -1.69
CA ALA A 214 -8.18 13.18 -0.97
C ALA A 214 -8.88 14.55 -0.94
N THR A 215 -8.13 15.62 -0.69
CA THR A 215 -8.63 17.00 -0.72
C THR A 215 -9.05 17.42 -2.14
N ALA A 216 -8.25 17.09 -3.16
CA ALA A 216 -8.59 17.31 -4.55
C ALA A 216 -9.87 16.57 -4.96
N LEU A 217 -10.00 15.29 -4.60
CA LEU A 217 -11.18 14.49 -4.87
C LEU A 217 -12.42 15.08 -4.16
N HIS A 218 -12.27 15.57 -2.93
CA HIS A 218 -13.35 16.22 -2.20
C HIS A 218 -13.83 17.49 -2.91
N LEU A 219 -12.92 18.37 -3.33
CA LEU A 219 -13.25 19.57 -4.07
C LEU A 219 -13.97 19.26 -5.39
N LEU A 220 -13.47 18.28 -6.16
CA LEU A 220 -14.05 17.92 -7.45
C LEU A 220 -15.48 17.35 -7.31
N LEU A 221 -15.70 16.49 -6.32
CA LEU A 221 -17.02 15.89 -6.09
C LEU A 221 -18.01 16.89 -5.49
N ASP A 222 -17.57 17.75 -4.57
CA ASP A 222 -18.40 18.82 -4.02
C ASP A 222 -18.85 19.79 -5.12
N GLN A 223 -17.92 20.21 -6.00
CA GLN A 223 -18.26 21.05 -7.15
C GLN A 223 -19.26 20.36 -8.09
N HIS A 224 -19.09 19.06 -8.35
CA HIS A 224 -20.01 18.30 -9.18
C HIS A 224 -21.42 18.29 -8.58
N ALA A 225 -21.53 17.99 -7.29
CA ALA A 225 -22.80 17.94 -6.57
C ALA A 225 -23.50 19.31 -6.53
N ARG A 226 -22.75 20.41 -6.33
CA ARG A 226 -23.27 21.78 -6.38
C ARG A 226 -23.78 22.16 -7.76
N THR A 227 -23.00 21.85 -8.79
CA THR A 227 -23.38 22.12 -10.19
C THR A 227 -24.68 21.41 -10.56
N LEU A 228 -24.81 20.12 -10.21
CA LEU A 228 -26.04 19.37 -10.44
C LEU A 228 -27.23 19.94 -9.66
N ARG A 229 -27.00 20.47 -8.46
CA ARG A 229 -28.05 21.12 -7.66
C ARG A 229 -28.53 22.39 -8.32
N TRP A 230 -27.62 23.29 -8.73
CA TRP A 230 -27.96 24.54 -9.41
C TRP A 230 -28.69 24.31 -10.73
N GLN A 231 -28.25 23.32 -11.52
CA GLN A 231 -28.94 22.93 -12.76
C GLN A 231 -30.37 22.44 -12.50
N ARG A 232 -30.61 21.69 -11.41
CA ARG A 232 -31.96 21.24 -11.04
C ARG A 232 -32.86 22.36 -10.54
N THR A 233 -32.28 23.39 -9.91
CA THR A 233 -33.03 24.56 -9.42
C THR A 233 -33.18 25.67 -10.46
N GLY A 234 -32.59 25.52 -11.66
CA GLY A 234 -32.62 26.55 -12.71
C GLY A 234 -31.88 27.83 -12.32
N LEU A 235 -30.89 27.74 -11.42
CA LEU A 235 -30.08 28.88 -11.01
C LEU A 235 -28.92 29.03 -12.00
N ASP A 236 -28.79 30.21 -12.60
CA ASP A 236 -27.58 30.57 -13.33
C ASP A 236 -26.42 30.72 -12.34
N TYR A 237 -25.26 30.19 -12.72
CA TYR A 237 -24.06 30.24 -11.90
C TYR A 237 -22.85 30.66 -12.73
N ASN A 238 -21.99 31.46 -12.13
CA ASN A 238 -20.74 31.86 -12.77
C ASN A 238 -19.73 30.70 -12.69
N PRO A 239 -19.19 30.20 -13.82
CA PRO A 239 -18.19 29.14 -13.82
C PRO A 239 -16.89 29.53 -13.09
N ALA A 240 -16.61 30.83 -12.92
CA ALA A 240 -15.44 31.32 -12.18
C ALA A 240 -15.46 30.97 -10.68
N ILE A 241 -16.64 30.69 -10.10
CA ILE A 241 -16.79 30.30 -8.69
C ILE A 241 -15.93 29.07 -8.35
N PHE A 242 -15.75 28.15 -9.30
CA PHE A 242 -14.89 27.00 -9.10
C PHE A 242 -13.42 27.39 -8.90
N VAL A 243 -12.93 28.37 -9.68
CA VAL A 243 -11.54 28.84 -9.59
C VAL A 243 -11.32 29.50 -8.24
N ASP A 244 -12.26 30.35 -7.80
CA ASP A 244 -12.19 30.99 -6.49
C ASP A 244 -12.16 29.95 -5.36
N GLN A 245 -13.07 28.97 -5.39
CA GLN A 245 -13.11 27.89 -4.41
C GLN A 245 -11.83 27.04 -4.43
N ALA A 246 -11.29 26.75 -5.61
CA ALA A 246 -10.05 26.01 -5.76
C ALA A 246 -8.86 26.79 -5.16
N ILE A 247 -8.78 28.10 -5.38
CA ILE A 247 -7.75 28.95 -4.79
C ILE A 247 -7.83 28.92 -3.27
N TYR A 248 -9.03 29.07 -2.68
CA TYR A 248 -9.19 29.01 -1.22
C TYR A 248 -8.81 27.65 -0.63
N VAL A 249 -9.22 26.55 -1.27
CA VAL A 249 -8.89 25.19 -0.81
C VAL A 249 -7.39 24.91 -0.95
N LEU A 250 -6.77 25.34 -2.05
CA LEU A 250 -5.33 25.18 -2.26
C LEU A 250 -4.53 26.02 -1.27
N ALA A 251 -4.92 27.27 -1.04
CA ALA A 251 -4.27 28.15 -0.07
C ALA A 251 -4.39 27.59 1.37
N ALA A 252 -5.59 27.15 1.76
CA ALA A 252 -5.81 26.54 3.07
C ALA A 252 -5.02 25.23 3.23
N SER A 253 -5.03 24.38 2.21
CA SER A 253 -4.26 23.12 2.23
C SER A 253 -2.76 23.39 2.31
N ALA A 254 -2.24 24.33 1.50
CA ALA A 254 -0.83 24.72 1.52
C ALA A 254 -0.43 25.27 2.90
N LEU A 255 -1.28 26.09 3.52
CA LEU A 255 -1.05 26.59 4.88
C LEU A 255 -1.01 25.43 5.90
N ILE A 256 -1.99 24.52 5.86
CA ILE A 256 -2.07 23.37 6.77
C ILE A 256 -0.84 22.46 6.59
N PHE A 257 -0.46 22.14 5.35
CA PHE A 257 0.71 21.31 5.07
C PHE A 257 2.01 21.99 5.47
N SER A 258 2.12 23.30 5.27
CA SER A 258 3.28 24.08 5.72
C SER A 258 3.39 24.08 7.24
N LEU A 259 2.27 24.31 7.95
CA LEU A 259 2.21 24.22 9.40
C LEU A 259 2.53 22.80 9.90
N ALA A 260 2.03 21.76 9.23
CA ALA A 260 2.34 20.37 9.57
C ALA A 260 3.81 20.01 9.32
N GLY A 261 4.43 20.57 8.28
CA GLY A 261 5.85 20.40 7.98
C GLY A 261 6.77 21.14 8.95
N LEU A 262 6.34 22.34 9.40
CA LEU A 262 7.05 23.14 10.40
C LEU A 262 6.81 22.66 11.84
N MET A 263 5.72 21.92 12.08
CA MET A 263 5.47 21.35 13.39
C MET A 263 6.58 20.35 13.73
N PRO A 264 7.32 20.56 14.83
CA PRO A 264 8.23 19.54 15.32
C PRO A 264 7.43 18.29 15.65
N ASN A 265 8.08 17.12 15.59
CA ASN A 265 7.44 15.87 15.98
C ASN A 265 7.16 15.91 17.49
N LEU A 266 6.04 16.51 17.89
CA LEU A 266 5.60 16.67 19.27
C LEU A 266 5.10 15.32 19.78
N MET A 267 6.04 14.46 20.14
CA MET A 267 5.72 13.22 20.85
C MET A 267 5.43 13.57 22.30
N VAL A 268 4.15 13.84 22.61
CA VAL A 268 3.67 14.05 23.97
C VAL A 268 3.72 12.69 24.69
N ARG A 269 4.89 12.37 25.26
CA ARG A 269 5.20 11.08 25.88
C ARG A 269 4.06 10.53 26.76
N PRO A 270 3.43 11.32 27.66
CA PRO A 270 2.35 10.80 28.50
C PRO A 270 1.12 10.30 27.72
N VAL A 271 0.78 10.99 26.62
CA VAL A 271 -0.35 10.62 25.75
C VAL A 271 0.02 9.38 24.94
N ALA A 272 1.24 9.35 24.39
CA ALA A 272 1.76 8.22 23.66
C ALA A 272 1.81 6.97 24.57
N ASP A 273 2.36 7.07 25.77
CA ASP A 273 2.47 5.97 26.74
C ASP A 273 1.09 5.45 27.20
N ARG A 274 0.10 6.34 27.32
CA ARG A 274 -1.27 5.94 27.64
C ARG A 274 -1.92 5.21 26.47
N TYR A 275 -1.72 5.70 25.25
CA TYR A 275 -2.17 5.04 24.03
C TYR A 275 -1.51 3.66 23.89
N TYR A 276 -0.19 3.58 24.04
CA TYR A 276 0.56 2.32 23.94
C TYR A 276 0.10 1.31 25.00
N ARG A 277 -0.10 1.73 26.25
CA ARG A 277 -0.63 0.83 27.30
C ARG A 277 -2.04 0.34 27.01
N LEU A 278 -2.90 1.19 26.44
CA LEU A 278 -4.27 0.81 26.11
C LEU A 278 -4.31 -0.23 24.98
N TYR A 279 -3.45 -0.08 23.98
CA TYR A 279 -3.42 -0.95 22.80
C TYR A 279 -2.41 -2.10 22.87
N ALA A 280 -1.55 -2.14 23.89
CA ALA A 280 -0.55 -3.20 24.10
C ALA A 280 -1.12 -4.63 23.91
N PRO A 281 -2.23 -5.05 24.56
CA PRO A 281 -2.71 -6.42 24.43
C PRO A 281 -3.21 -6.76 23.02
N ILE A 282 -3.78 -5.77 22.32
CA ILE A 282 -4.24 -5.92 20.95
C ILE A 282 -3.03 -5.99 20.01
N ASN A 283 -2.05 -5.11 20.21
CA ASN A 283 -0.86 -5.07 19.39
C ASN A 283 -0.04 -6.37 19.52
N THR A 284 0.13 -6.90 20.74
CA THR A 284 0.82 -8.18 20.93
C THR A 284 0.11 -9.34 20.25
N GLN A 285 -1.23 -9.35 20.22
CA GLN A 285 -2.00 -10.37 19.50
C GLN A 285 -1.84 -10.22 17.98
N VAL A 286 -1.87 -9.00 17.47
CA VAL A 286 -1.69 -8.71 16.05
C VAL A 286 -0.26 -9.03 15.59
N GLU A 287 0.75 -8.71 16.41
CA GLU A 287 2.15 -9.06 16.15
C GLU A 287 2.34 -10.58 16.15
N ALA A 288 1.84 -11.30 17.16
CA ALA A 288 1.92 -12.77 17.20
C ALA A 288 1.17 -13.44 16.04
N LEU A 289 0.01 -12.90 15.63
CA LEU A 289 -0.69 -13.35 14.42
C LEU A 289 0.12 -13.05 13.17
N GLY A 290 0.73 -11.87 13.09
CA GLY A 290 1.61 -11.46 12.00
C GLY A 290 2.79 -12.39 11.84
N GLU A 291 3.51 -12.68 12.93
CA GLU A 291 4.65 -13.62 12.97
C GLU A 291 4.23 -15.03 12.59
N ARG A 292 3.03 -15.48 13.01
CA ARG A 292 2.50 -16.79 12.62
C ARG A 292 2.13 -16.87 11.15
N LEU A 293 1.55 -15.80 10.60
CA LEU A 293 1.06 -15.76 9.21
C LEU A 293 2.19 -15.49 8.22
N PHE A 294 3.16 -14.68 8.59
CA PHE A 294 4.26 -14.22 7.75
C PHE A 294 5.52 -13.98 8.61
N PRO A 295 6.26 -15.05 8.95
CA PRO A 295 7.52 -14.88 9.69
C PRO A 295 8.54 -14.12 8.85
N ASP A 296 9.48 -13.47 9.52
CA ASP A 296 10.61 -12.74 8.92
C ASP A 296 10.24 -11.61 7.95
N LEU A 297 9.00 -11.11 7.98
CA LEU A 297 8.69 -9.81 7.41
C LEU A 297 9.65 -8.78 8.03
N LYS A 298 10.32 -7.99 7.19
CA LYS A 298 11.14 -6.82 7.56
C LYS A 298 10.26 -5.71 8.17
N ALA A 299 9.55 -6.01 9.25
CA ALA A 299 8.69 -5.10 9.97
C ALA A 299 9.51 -4.42 11.06
N THR A 300 9.90 -3.18 10.81
CA THR A 300 10.45 -2.28 11.82
C THR A 300 9.32 -1.68 12.65
N SER A 301 8.52 -2.54 13.29
CA SER A 301 7.43 -2.09 14.16
C SER A 301 8.00 -1.15 15.23
N ARG A 302 7.60 0.12 15.19
CA ARG A 302 7.86 1.10 16.28
C ARG A 302 7.13 0.72 17.56
N PHE A 303 6.24 -0.27 17.49
CA PHE A 303 5.43 -0.78 18.60
C PHE A 303 6.03 -2.02 19.28
N ARG A 304 7.18 -2.54 18.80
CA ARG A 304 7.87 -3.67 19.43
C ARG A 304 8.32 -3.30 20.85
N THR A 305 7.44 -3.56 21.81
CA THR A 305 7.61 -3.26 23.24
C THR A 305 8.41 -4.40 23.85
N GLY A 306 9.69 -4.43 23.52
CA GLY A 306 10.61 -5.50 23.94
C GLY A 306 12.04 -5.35 23.41
N ALA A 307 12.30 -4.36 22.55
CA ALA A 307 13.66 -3.97 22.21
C ALA A 307 14.34 -3.38 23.45
N LEU A 308 15.38 -4.06 23.93
CA LEU A 308 16.35 -3.47 24.84
C LEU A 308 16.91 -2.22 24.17
N ALA A 309 16.50 -1.04 24.63
CA ALA A 309 16.98 0.29 24.24
C ALA A 309 17.17 0.53 22.72
N THR A 310 16.44 1.51 22.18
CA THR A 310 16.66 2.15 20.87
C THR A 310 18.10 2.04 20.35
N GLY A 311 18.38 1.06 19.48
CA GLY A 311 19.68 0.88 18.82
C GLY A 311 20.23 -0.54 18.76
N LEU A 312 19.79 -1.47 19.61
CA LEU A 312 20.30 -2.86 19.59
C LEU A 312 19.33 -3.81 18.86
N PRO A 313 19.75 -4.44 17.74
CA PRO A 313 19.00 -5.55 17.13
C PRO A 313 18.80 -6.68 18.15
N ASN A 314 17.56 -7.09 18.43
CA ASN A 314 17.29 -8.22 19.35
C ASN A 314 17.57 -9.60 18.71
N ASN A 315 18.15 -9.64 17.52
CA ASN A 315 18.38 -10.83 16.71
C ASN A 315 19.70 -11.54 17.08
N PHE A 316 20.42 -11.06 18.11
CA PHE A 316 21.75 -11.55 18.49
C PHE A 316 21.79 -12.92 19.15
N LEU A 317 20.64 -13.57 19.36
CA LEU A 317 20.61 -14.92 19.92
C LEU A 317 20.47 -15.93 18.78
N LEU A 318 21.63 -16.34 18.24
CA LEU A 318 21.86 -17.53 17.41
C LEU A 318 21.33 -17.55 15.97
N SER A 319 20.55 -16.56 15.51
CA SER A 319 19.97 -16.56 14.15
C SER A 319 20.36 -15.38 13.25
N GLY A 320 21.28 -14.52 13.70
CA GLY A 320 21.70 -13.33 12.95
C GLY A 320 22.64 -13.62 11.77
N GLY A 321 22.31 -13.11 10.57
CA GLY A 321 23.16 -13.21 9.39
C GLY A 321 24.39 -12.29 9.42
N PRO A 322 25.36 -12.48 8.51
CA PRO A 322 26.64 -11.75 8.47
C PRO A 322 26.49 -10.23 8.29
N GLU A 323 25.35 -9.75 7.78
CA GLU A 323 25.01 -8.34 7.62
C GLU A 323 24.95 -7.54 8.94
N LEU A 324 24.80 -8.22 10.08
CA LEU A 324 24.85 -7.59 11.41
C LEU A 324 26.23 -7.01 11.73
N SER A 325 27.30 -7.52 11.12
CA SER A 325 28.67 -7.02 11.32
C SER A 325 28.92 -5.64 10.69
N LEU A 326 28.11 -5.24 9.71
CA LEU A 326 28.26 -3.98 8.97
C LEU A 326 27.39 -2.86 9.53
N THR A 327 26.49 -3.16 10.46
CA THR A 327 25.58 -2.18 11.04
C THR A 327 26.26 -1.49 12.22
N GLU A 328 26.60 -0.22 12.05
CA GLU A 328 27.16 0.60 13.13
C GLU A 328 26.13 0.78 14.26
N VAL A 329 26.39 0.18 15.43
CA VAL A 329 25.49 0.21 16.59
C VAL A 329 25.79 1.36 17.55
N MET A 330 27.04 1.83 17.62
CA MET A 330 27.46 2.86 18.57
C MET A 330 28.78 3.51 18.13
N ARG A 331 28.85 4.85 18.18
CA ARG A 331 30.12 5.61 18.12
C ARG A 331 30.51 6.01 19.53
N VAL A 332 31.69 5.59 19.98
CA VAL A 332 32.22 5.97 21.29
C VAL A 332 33.32 7.01 21.09
N ARG A 333 33.20 8.14 21.79
CA ARG A 333 34.30 9.07 21.97
C ARG A 333 34.78 8.92 23.41
N THR A 334 36.04 8.54 23.57
CA THR A 334 36.70 8.38 24.87
C THR A 334 37.84 9.37 24.98
N ASP A 335 38.12 9.82 26.21
CA ASP A 335 39.28 10.66 26.53
C ASP A 335 40.51 9.80 26.89
N GLU A 336 40.40 8.47 26.75
CA GLU A 336 41.51 7.55 26.94
C GLU A 336 42.59 7.77 25.87
N PRO A 337 43.88 7.77 26.27
CA PRO A 337 44.97 7.89 25.32
C PRO A 337 44.95 6.70 24.37
N ILE A 338 45.01 6.98 23.06
CA ILE A 338 45.18 5.94 22.03
C ILE A 338 46.49 5.24 22.35
N ILE A 339 46.41 4.00 22.83
CA ILE A 339 47.56 3.10 22.85
C ILE A 339 47.81 2.78 21.38
N ASP A 340 48.98 3.19 20.89
CA ASP A 340 49.40 3.04 19.50
C ASP A 340 49.51 1.54 19.19
N TYR A 341 48.45 0.96 18.63
CA TYR A 341 48.45 -0.42 18.17
C TYR A 341 48.97 -0.43 16.73
N ASP A 342 50.06 -1.18 16.51
CA ASP A 342 50.67 -1.37 15.20
C ASP A 342 49.59 -1.87 14.20
N PRO A 343 49.45 -1.31 12.98
CA PRO A 343 48.25 -1.50 12.13
C PRO A 343 48.02 -2.92 11.60
N ILE A 344 48.88 -3.88 11.95
CA ILE A 344 48.93 -5.21 11.35
C ILE A 344 47.99 -6.20 12.08
N ASP A 345 47.67 -5.98 13.36
CA ASP A 345 47.01 -6.99 14.22
C ASP A 345 45.61 -6.58 14.76
N PHE A 346 44.84 -5.79 14.01
CA PHE A 346 43.52 -5.29 14.46
C PHE A 346 42.48 -6.38 14.78
N TYR A 347 42.66 -7.61 14.31
CA TYR A 347 41.68 -8.70 14.48
C TYR A 347 42.04 -9.71 15.58
N GLU A 348 43.25 -9.67 16.15
CA GLU A 348 43.72 -10.67 17.11
C GLU A 348 44.03 -10.12 18.51
N ILE A 349 43.93 -8.80 18.70
CA ILE A 349 44.19 -8.19 20.01
C ILE A 349 42.91 -8.26 20.85
N PRO A 350 42.91 -8.93 22.02
CA PRO A 350 41.76 -8.93 22.91
C PRO A 350 41.46 -7.50 23.37
N ALA A 351 40.17 -7.13 23.34
CA ALA A 351 39.73 -5.80 23.75
C ALA A 351 40.30 -5.45 25.15
N PRO A 352 40.76 -4.21 25.37
CA PRO A 352 41.33 -3.81 26.64
C PRO A 352 40.37 -4.13 27.80
N PRO A 353 40.88 -4.65 28.92
CA PRO A 353 40.03 -5.05 30.05
C PRO A 353 39.28 -3.84 30.58
N GLY A 354 37.95 -3.88 30.53
CA GLY A 354 37.06 -2.79 30.97
C GLY A 354 36.11 -2.27 29.89
N HIS A 355 36.38 -2.52 28.61
CA HIS A 355 35.56 -2.04 27.49
C HIS A 355 34.40 -2.98 27.13
N TYR A 356 33.72 -3.53 28.15
CA TYR A 356 32.50 -4.31 27.95
C TYR A 356 31.29 -3.38 27.84
N ILE A 357 30.74 -3.24 26.64
CA ILE A 357 29.51 -2.49 26.43
C ILE A 357 28.32 -3.39 26.76
N ARG A 358 27.75 -3.22 27.96
CA ARG A 358 26.56 -3.96 28.40
C ARG A 358 25.31 -3.37 27.75
N GLY A 359 24.72 -4.08 26.78
CA GLY A 359 23.47 -3.68 26.12
C GLY A 359 22.18 -3.98 26.90
N GLY A 360 22.18 -5.01 27.76
CA GLY A 360 21.00 -5.43 28.52
C GLY A 360 21.26 -6.62 29.42
N ILE A 361 20.30 -6.97 30.28
CA ILE A 361 20.32 -8.18 31.12
C ILE A 361 19.05 -8.97 30.81
N LEU A 362 19.22 -10.21 30.34
CA LEU A 362 18.11 -11.16 30.19
C LEU A 362 18.05 -11.99 31.47
N SER A 363 16.98 -11.84 32.22
CA SER A 363 16.80 -12.49 33.53
C SER A 363 15.71 -13.56 33.55
N SER A 364 15.01 -13.74 32.43
CA SER A 364 14.00 -14.77 32.22
C SER A 364 14.32 -15.53 30.93
N TYR A 365 14.42 -16.85 31.04
CA TYR A 365 14.58 -17.78 29.91
C TYR A 365 13.25 -18.43 29.58
#